data_AF-A0ABD3EAJ4-F1
#
_entry.id   AF-A0ABD3EAJ4-F1
#
_cell.length_a   1.000
_cell.length_b   1.000
_cell.length_c   1.000
_cell.angle_alpha   90.00
_cell.angle_beta   90.00
_cell.angle_gamma   90.00
#
_symmetry.space_group_name_H-M   'P 1'
#
loop_
_entity.id
_entity.type
_entity.pdbx_description
1 polymer ?
#
loop_
_entity_poly.entity_id
_entity_poly.type
_entity_poly.pdbx_seq_one_letter_code
_entity_poly.pdbx_strand_id
1 'polypeptide(L)' 'MLQCCQKIIIFLINDGGYMIEVEIPDGPYNVIKNWNYTDLVDAIHNTVEAISGQLL' A
#
# COMPACT_ATOMS: atom_id res chain seq x y z
N MET A 1 5.41 -7.69 -9.22
CA MET A 1 6.05 -7.16 -7.99
C MET A 1 5.69 -7.98 -6.77
N LEU A 2 4.45 -7.91 -6.24
CA LEU A 2 4.07 -8.67 -5.03
C LEU A 2 3.92 -10.18 -5.24
N GLN A 3 3.49 -10.62 -6.43
CA GLN A 3 3.31 -12.04 -6.78
C GLN A 3 4.58 -12.70 -7.39
N CYS A 4 5.67 -11.95 -7.55
CA CYS A 4 6.90 -12.45 -8.16
C CYS A 4 7.93 -12.93 -7.13
N CYS A 5 7.49 -13.22 -5.90
CA CYS A 5 8.34 -13.62 -4.77
C CYS A 5 9.48 -12.62 -4.46
N GLN A 6 9.29 -11.34 -4.79
CA GLN A 6 10.27 -10.29 -4.48
C GLN A 6 10.12 -9.83 -3.03
N LYS A 7 11.23 -9.73 -2.29
CA LYS A 7 11.27 -9.24 -0.90
C LYS A 7 11.47 -7.73 -0.90
N ILE A 8 10.41 -6.99 -1.20
CA ILE A 8 10.47 -5.52 -1.33
C ILE A 8 10.13 -4.90 0.01
N ILE A 9 10.93 -3.91 0.41
CA ILE A 9 10.64 -3.03 1.56
C ILE A 9 10.07 -1.73 1.00
N ILE A 10 8.89 -1.33 1.47
CA ILE A 10 8.21 -0.11 1.02
C ILE A 10 8.20 0.89 2.18
N PHE A 11 8.73 2.09 1.94
CA PHE A 11 8.55 3.22 2.83
C PHE A 11 7.42 4.10 2.28
N LEU A 12 6.33 4.18 3.03
CA LEU A 12 5.21 5.05 2.71
C LEU A 12 5.22 6.25 3.66
N ILE A 13 5.27 7.45 3.10
CA ILE A 13 5.11 8.69 3.86
C ILE A 13 3.67 9.16 3.65
N ASN A 14 2.88 9.19 4.73
CA ASN A 14 1.47 9.53 4.68
C ASN A 14 1.22 10.90 5.33
N ASP A 15 1.54 11.95 4.61
CA ASP A 15 1.35 13.34 5.07
C ASP A 15 -0.03 13.92 4.69
N GLY A 16 -0.95 13.08 4.19
CA GLY A 16 -2.35 13.45 3.97
C GLY A 16 -2.64 14.29 2.71
N GLY A 17 -1.67 14.46 1.80
CA GLY A 17 -1.86 15.28 0.60
C GLY A 17 -0.61 15.44 -0.24
N TYR A 18 -0.67 16.40 -1.18
CA TYR A 18 0.47 16.76 -2.03
C TYR A 18 1.31 17.86 -1.37
N MET A 19 2.11 17.49 -0.37
CA MET A 19 2.92 18.44 0.42
C MET A 19 3.80 19.38 -0.43
N ILE A 20 4.40 18.88 -1.51
CA ILE A 20 5.25 19.70 -2.38
C ILE A 20 4.43 20.81 -3.06
N GLU A 21 3.18 20.54 -3.44
CA GLU A 21 2.32 21.53 -4.11
C GLU A 21 1.79 22.58 -3.14
N VAL A 22 1.56 22.23 -1.86
CA VAL A 22 1.21 23.21 -0.81
C VAL A 22 2.29 24.30 -0.69
N GLU A 23 3.56 23.93 -0.87
CA GLU A 23 4.70 24.86 -0.81
C GLU A 23 4.94 25.63 -2.13
N ILE A 24 4.24 25.31 -3.23
CA ILE A 24 4.36 26.00 -4.53
C ILE A 24 3.06 26.80 -4.82
N PRO A 25 1.97 26.26 -5.39
CA PRO A 25 0.65 26.86 -5.26
C PRO A 25 -0.26 26.03 -4.37
N ASP A 26 -0.66 26.59 -3.23
CA ASP A 26 -1.66 25.93 -2.38
C ASP A 26 -3.05 25.94 -3.04
N GLY A 27 -3.87 24.93 -2.73
CA GLY A 27 -5.23 24.82 -3.22
C GLY A 27 -5.97 23.55 -2.78
N PRO A 28 -7.31 23.52 -2.96
CA PRO A 28 -8.15 22.41 -2.49
C PRO A 28 -7.87 21.08 -3.20
N TYR A 29 -7.15 21.12 -4.31
CA TYR A 29 -6.69 19.94 -5.06
C TYR A 29 -5.54 19.18 -4.36
N ASN A 30 -4.93 19.76 -3.33
CA ASN A 30 -3.88 19.12 -2.53
C ASN A 30 -4.43 18.12 -1.51
N VAL A 31 -5.73 18.17 -1.22
CA VAL A 31 -6.39 17.27 -0.26
C VAL A 31 -6.77 15.97 -0.95
N ILE A 32 -6.22 14.86 -0.45
CA ILE A 32 -6.54 13.52 -0.94
C ILE A 32 -7.40 12.76 0.07
N LYS A 33 -8.18 11.80 -0.42
CA LYS A 33 -8.83 10.83 0.46
C LYS A 33 -7.76 9.90 1.03
N ASN A 34 -7.60 9.90 2.35
CA ASN A 34 -6.70 8.98 3.05
C ASN A 34 -7.19 7.53 2.95
N TRP A 35 -6.26 6.59 2.80
CA TRP A 35 -6.54 5.16 2.73
C TRP A 35 -5.94 4.43 3.93
N ASN A 36 -6.48 3.25 4.27
CA ASN A 36 -5.75 2.33 5.12
C ASN A 36 -4.76 1.55 4.25
N TYR A 37 -3.53 2.05 4.17
CA TYR A 37 -2.50 1.49 3.30
C TYR A 37 -2.02 0.10 3.75
N THR A 38 -2.12 -0.21 5.04
CA THR A 38 -1.87 -1.56 5.58
C THR A 38 -2.92 -2.55 5.09
N ASP A 39 -4.21 -2.22 5.20
CA ASP A 39 -5.29 -3.09 4.69
C ASP A 39 -5.22 -3.26 3.18
N LEU A 40 -4.72 -2.26 2.45
CA LEU A 40 -4.48 -2.39 1.01
C LEU A 40 -3.46 -3.49 0.71
N VAL A 41 -2.38 -3.59 1.51
CA VAL A 41 -1.38 -4.65 1.36
C VAL A 41 -2.01 -6.02 1.64
N ASP A 42 -2.82 -6.13 2.69
CA ASP A 42 -3.51 -7.38 3.03
C ASP A 42 -4.51 -7.79 1.94
N ALA A 43 -5.26 -6.83 1.38
CA ALA A 43 -6.25 -7.09 0.35
C ALA A 43 -5.65 -7.57 -0.99
N ILE A 44 -4.43 -7.15 -1.32
CA ILE A 44 -3.71 -7.58 -2.53
C ILE A 44 -2.75 -8.75 -2.26
N HIS A 45 -2.56 -9.13 -0.99
CA HIS A 45 -1.79 -10.28 -0.59
C HIS A 45 -2.59 -11.56 -0.83
N ASN A 46 -2.28 -12.24 -1.94
CA ASN A 46 -2.81 -13.58 -2.18
C ASN A 46 -2.01 -14.58 -1.34
N THR A 47 -2.58 -15.04 -0.23
CA THR A 47 -2.11 -16.24 0.45
C THR A 47 -2.29 -17.43 -0.48
N VAL A 48 -1.20 -18.02 -0.96
CA VAL A 48 -1.23 -19.44 -1.33
C VAL A 48 -1.42 -20.18 -0.01
N GLU A 49 -2.66 -20.59 0.28
CA GLU A 49 -2.92 -21.72 1.18
C GLU A 49 -2.18 -22.91 0.56
N ALA A 50 -0.92 -23.12 0.95
CA ALA A 50 -0.27 -24.38 0.74
C ALA A 50 -1.10 -25.39 1.53
N ILE A 51 -1.91 -26.18 0.83
CA ILE A 51 -2.56 -27.38 1.36
C ILE A 51 -1.43 -28.34 1.74
N SER A 52 -0.78 -28.06 2.87
CA SER A 52 0.27 -28.84 3.51
C SER A 52 -0.36 -29.59 4.69
N GLY A 53 -1.42 -30.34 4.41
CA GLY A 53 -2.16 -31.02 5.47
C GLY A 53 -3.11 -32.15 5.05
N GLN A 54 -3.28 -32.44 3.76
CA GLN A 54 -3.98 -33.65 3.30
C GLN A 54 -2.99 -34.65 2.70
N LEU A 55 -2.09 -35.14 3.55
CA LEU A 55 -1.52 -36.46 3.36
C LEU A 55 -1.27 -37.08 4.73
N LEU A 56 -2.35 -37.62 5.33
CA LEU A 56 -2.43 -38.85 6.12
C LEU A 56 -3.91 -39.24 6.25
#